data_AF-A0A7K4G366-F1
#
_entry.id   AF-A0A7K4G366-F1
#
_cell.length_a   1.000
_cell.length_b   1.000
_cell.length_c   1.000
_cell.angle_alpha   90.00
_cell.angle_beta   90.00
_cell.angle_gamma   90.00
#
_symmetry.space_group_name_H-M   'P 1'
#
loop_
_entity.id
_entity.type
_entity.pdbx_description
1 polymer ?
#
loop_
_entity_poly.entity_id
_entity_poly.type
_entity_poly.pdbx_seq_one_letter_code
_entity_poly.pdbx_strand_id
1 'polypeptide(L)'
;MERYMIHLKNNGYRPMHSSDLVHRAREICSDMHASVRVARVASKFLEFDVSINPNDLDLLIEKLSPIGELDNIRHVVEEKIEKEEGIKDGVFYFNNERFWESHESLEGVWKKCYGKEKELVQGIILLAVAFAHGQKNENSIGIGMLGRALEKLGDSPAVYGTIDVDRIRNKITEIQTTKDLVVFEI
;
A
#
# COMPACT_ATOMS: atom_id res chain seq x y z
N MET A 1 5.29 -6.68 -20.69
CA MET A 1 4.78 -5.56 -19.88
C MET A 1 5.39 -5.67 -18.50
N GLU A 2 5.88 -4.56 -17.99
CA GLU A 2 6.41 -4.41 -16.64
C GLU A 2 5.38 -3.72 -15.75
N ARG A 3 5.49 -3.87 -14.42
CA ARG A 3 4.53 -3.34 -13.46
C ARG A 3 5.09 -2.08 -12.81
N TYR A 4 4.30 -1.01 -12.82
CA TYR A 4 4.67 0.27 -12.22
C TYR A 4 3.59 0.72 -11.23
N MET A 5 4.03 1.32 -10.12
CA MET A 5 3.18 2.17 -9.29
C MET A 5 3.40 3.61 -9.74
N ILE A 6 2.35 4.22 -10.29
CA ILE A 6 2.36 5.61 -10.72
C ILE A 6 1.63 6.43 -9.65
N HIS A 7 2.33 7.39 -9.06
CA HIS A 7 1.75 8.34 -8.10
C HIS A 7 1.46 9.66 -8.79
N LEU A 8 0.20 10.08 -8.75
CA LEU A 8 -0.23 11.41 -9.19
C LEU A 8 -0.63 12.25 -7.97
N LYS A 9 -0.40 13.56 -7.99
CA LYS A 9 -0.86 14.45 -6.90
C LYS A 9 -2.38 14.35 -6.71
N ASN A 10 -2.82 14.21 -5.46
CA ASN A 10 -4.24 14.17 -5.16
C ASN A 10 -4.83 15.59 -5.07
N ASN A 11 -5.66 15.94 -6.06
CA ASN A 11 -6.32 17.25 -6.15
C ASN A 11 -7.75 17.27 -5.57
N GLY A 12 -8.04 16.43 -4.57
CA GLY A 12 -9.31 16.42 -3.84
C GLY A 12 -10.14 15.14 -3.97
N TYR A 13 -9.58 14.07 -4.54
CA TYR A 13 -10.22 12.77 -4.53
C TYR A 13 -10.20 12.14 -3.13
N ARG A 14 -11.18 11.28 -2.89
CA ARG A 14 -11.36 10.50 -1.67
C ARG A 14 -11.42 9.02 -2.04
N PRO A 15 -11.23 8.09 -1.09
CA PRO A 15 -11.29 6.65 -1.37
C PRO A 15 -12.53 6.21 -2.15
N MET A 16 -13.69 6.83 -1.92
CA MET A 16 -14.93 6.54 -2.67
C MET A 16 -14.81 6.72 -4.20
N HIS A 17 -13.86 7.53 -4.68
CA HIS A 17 -13.60 7.74 -6.10
C HIS A 17 -12.67 6.69 -6.71
N SER A 18 -12.15 5.74 -5.92
CA SER A 18 -11.19 4.73 -6.38
C SER A 18 -11.67 3.97 -7.62
N SER A 19 -12.92 3.50 -7.63
CA SER A 19 -13.48 2.76 -8.77
C SER A 19 -13.58 3.62 -10.02
N ASP A 20 -14.05 4.86 -9.88
CA ASP A 20 -14.22 5.80 -10.98
C ASP A 20 -12.85 6.19 -11.58
N LEU A 21 -11.83 6.36 -10.73
CA LEU A 21 -10.46 6.62 -11.16
C LEU A 21 -9.89 5.46 -11.99
N VAL A 22 -10.12 4.21 -11.58
CA VAL A 22 -9.73 3.04 -12.39
C VAL A 22 -10.42 3.06 -13.75
N HIS A 23 -11.72 3.32 -13.78
CA HIS A 23 -12.48 3.36 -15.03
C HIS A 23 -11.96 4.46 -15.96
N ARG A 24 -11.82 5.68 -15.44
CA ARG A 24 -11.31 6.83 -16.19
C ARG A 24 -9.90 6.60 -16.72
N ALA A 25 -9.00 6.03 -15.91
CA ALA A 25 -7.65 5.70 -16.36
C ALA A 25 -7.66 4.67 -17.49
N ARG A 26 -8.53 3.64 -17.42
CA ARG A 26 -8.69 2.65 -18.50
C ARG A 26 -9.24 3.25 -19.78
N GLU A 27 -10.18 4.18 -19.70
CA GLU A 27 -10.70 4.90 -20.88
C GLU A 27 -9.60 5.74 -21.55
N ILE A 28 -8.83 6.49 -20.75
CA ILE A 28 -7.72 7.32 -21.21
C ILE A 28 -6.64 6.50 -21.95
N CYS A 29 -6.35 5.29 -21.47
CA CYS A 29 -5.34 4.41 -22.07
C CYS A 29 -5.94 3.31 -22.96
N SER A 30 -7.18 3.46 -23.42
CA SER A 30 -7.91 2.43 -24.21
C SER A 30 -7.26 2.10 -25.56
N ASP A 31 -6.47 3.03 -26.10
CA ASP A 31 -5.67 2.89 -27.32
C ASP A 31 -4.24 2.37 -27.06
N MET A 32 -3.88 2.14 -25.79
CA MET A 32 -2.56 1.64 -25.40
C MET A 32 -2.62 0.17 -25.02
N HIS A 33 -1.49 -0.53 -25.18
CA HIS A 33 -1.32 -1.87 -24.60
C HIS A 33 -0.94 -1.79 -23.12
N ALA A 34 -1.84 -1.22 -22.30
CA ALA A 34 -1.67 -1.00 -20.88
C ALA A 34 -2.80 -1.66 -20.07
N SER A 35 -2.49 -2.09 -18.85
CA SER A 35 -3.46 -2.68 -17.91
C SER A 35 -3.43 -1.92 -16.60
N VAL A 36 -4.47 -1.12 -16.34
CA VAL A 36 -4.68 -0.46 -15.05
C VAL A 36 -5.46 -1.42 -14.14
N ARG A 37 -4.81 -1.92 -13.09
CA ARG A 37 -5.40 -2.92 -12.18
C ARG A 37 -6.22 -2.27 -11.08
N VAL A 38 -5.64 -1.27 -10.43
CA VAL A 38 -6.21 -0.63 -9.24
C VAL A 38 -5.75 0.81 -9.15
N ALA A 39 -6.62 1.65 -8.57
CA ALA A 39 -6.29 2.97 -8.09
C ALA A 39 -6.44 2.95 -6.56
N ARG A 40 -5.52 3.56 -5.83
CA ARG A 40 -5.59 3.76 -4.37
C ARG A 40 -5.52 5.26 -4.11
N VAL A 41 -6.40 5.77 -3.26
CA VAL A 41 -6.52 7.20 -2.98
C VAL A 41 -5.94 7.49 -1.59
N ALA A 42 -4.71 7.99 -1.55
CA ALA A 42 -4.08 8.53 -0.35
C ALA A 42 -4.46 10.00 -0.15
N SER A 43 -4.15 10.56 1.02
CA SER A 43 -4.41 11.98 1.32
C SER A 43 -3.67 12.93 0.37
N LYS A 44 -2.42 12.60 0.01
CA LYS A 44 -1.53 13.46 -0.79
C LYS A 44 -1.42 13.03 -2.26
N PHE A 45 -1.68 11.76 -2.58
CA PHE A 45 -1.49 11.22 -3.93
C PHE A 45 -2.54 10.16 -4.30
N LEU A 46 -2.63 9.87 -5.58
CA LEU A 46 -3.34 8.74 -6.18
C LEU A 46 -2.30 7.75 -6.66
N GLU A 47 -2.43 6.49 -6.29
CA GLU A 47 -1.56 5.43 -6.79
C GLU A 47 -2.30 4.58 -7.82
N PHE A 48 -1.72 4.43 -9.00
CA PHE A 48 -2.17 3.52 -10.04
C PHE A 48 -1.18 2.36 -10.17
N ASP A 49 -1.68 1.14 -10.00
CA ASP A 49 -0.95 -0.08 -10.34
C ASP A 49 -1.21 -0.42 -11.80
N VAL A 50 -0.18 -0.21 -12.62
CA VAL A 50 -0.28 -0.35 -14.06
C VAL A 50 0.71 -1.38 -14.55
N SER A 51 0.34 -2.12 -15.59
CA SER A 51 1.28 -2.87 -16.41
C SER A 51 1.31 -2.37 -17.83
N ILE A 52 2.50 -2.03 -18.31
CA ILE A 52 2.72 -1.39 -19.60
C ILE A 52 4.09 -1.79 -20.18
N ASN A 53 4.30 -1.58 -21.47
CA ASN A 53 5.64 -1.62 -22.06
C ASN A 53 6.44 -0.40 -21.56
N PRO A 54 7.68 -0.55 -21.06
CA PRO A 54 8.49 0.58 -20.60
C PRO A 54 8.64 1.71 -21.63
N ASN A 55 8.68 1.38 -22.92
CA ASN A 55 8.78 2.38 -23.99
C ASN A 55 7.54 3.28 -24.12
N ASP A 56 6.39 2.86 -23.57
CA ASP A 56 5.13 3.60 -23.63
C ASP A 56 4.81 4.31 -22.30
N LEU A 57 5.71 4.25 -21.30
CA LEU A 57 5.48 4.80 -19.96
C LEU A 57 5.32 6.32 -19.97
N ASP A 58 6.18 7.04 -20.70
CA ASP A 58 6.11 8.50 -20.80
C ASP A 58 4.79 8.97 -21.41
N LEU A 59 4.35 8.28 -22.48
CA LEU A 59 3.06 8.55 -23.12
C LEU A 59 1.88 8.27 -22.18
N LEU A 60 1.96 7.23 -21.35
CA LEU A 60 0.93 6.94 -20.35
C LEU A 60 0.84 8.07 -19.30
N ILE A 61 1.99 8.55 -18.81
CA ILE A 61 2.03 9.65 -17.82
C ILE A 61 1.39 10.92 -18.41
N GLU A 62 1.74 11.27 -19.65
CA GLU A 62 1.16 12.41 -20.35
C GLU A 62 -0.37 12.27 -20.42
N LYS A 63 -0.85 11.10 -20.85
CA LYS A 63 -2.28 10.78 -20.95
C LYS A 63 -3.00 10.83 -19.60
N LEU A 64 -2.34 10.46 -18.49
CA LEU A 64 -2.91 10.49 -17.14
C LEU A 64 -2.90 11.89 -16.50
N SER A 65 -2.18 12.86 -17.06
CA SER A 65 -2.09 14.23 -16.53
C SER A 65 -3.44 14.94 -16.23
N PRO A 66 -4.55 14.67 -16.96
CA PRO A 66 -5.85 15.25 -16.61
C PRO A 66 -6.47 14.69 -15.31
N ILE A 67 -5.94 13.59 -14.76
CA ILE A 67 -6.32 13.07 -13.44
C ILE A 67 -5.53 13.79 -12.35
N GLY A 68 -4.21 13.95 -12.55
CA GLY A 68 -3.31 14.64 -11.65
C GLY A 68 -1.90 14.75 -12.23
N GLU A 69 -1.13 15.72 -11.75
CA GLU A 69 0.29 15.87 -12.08
C GLU A 69 1.09 14.69 -11.52
N LEU A 70 2.13 14.25 -12.24
CA LEU A 70 3.03 13.23 -11.75
C LEU A 70 3.71 13.68 -10.45
N ASP A 71 3.70 12.80 -9.44
CA ASP A 71 4.40 12.98 -8.18
C ASP A 71 5.61 12.05 -8.09
N ASN A 72 5.39 10.75 -8.34
CA ASN A 72 6.42 9.73 -8.26
C ASN A 72 6.11 8.53 -9.16
N ILE A 73 7.13 7.73 -9.51
CA ILE A 73 6.97 6.46 -10.21
C ILE A 73 7.88 5.44 -9.56
N ARG A 74 7.36 4.24 -9.34
CA ARG A 74 8.14 3.09 -8.88
C ARG A 74 7.98 1.91 -9.83
N HIS A 75 9.09 1.38 -10.33
CA HIS A 75 9.11 0.09 -11.01
C HIS A 75 8.99 -1.02 -9.97
N VAL A 76 7.97 -1.86 -10.07
CA VAL A 76 7.73 -2.97 -9.16
C VAL A 76 8.55 -4.18 -9.60
N VAL A 77 9.70 -4.34 -8.96
CA VAL A 77 10.60 -5.48 -9.12
C VAL A 77 10.88 -6.14 -7.77
N GLU A 78 11.27 -7.41 -7.79
CA GLU A 78 11.75 -8.07 -6.58
C GLU A 78 13.13 -7.52 -6.21
N GLU A 79 13.17 -6.70 -5.15
CA GLU A 79 14.42 -6.13 -4.67
C GLU A 79 15.11 -7.08 -3.69
N LYS A 80 16.42 -7.28 -3.87
CA LYS A 80 17.27 -7.97 -2.89
C LYS A 80 17.76 -6.98 -1.85
N ILE A 81 16.87 -6.58 -0.95
CA ILE A 81 17.18 -5.66 0.16
C ILE A 81 17.61 -6.41 1.41
N GLU A 82 18.53 -5.83 2.18
CA GLU A 82 18.83 -6.31 3.53
C GLU A 82 17.63 -6.12 4.45
N LYS A 83 17.55 -6.97 5.48
CA LYS A 83 16.36 -7.07 6.32
C LYS A 83 16.07 -5.76 7.05
N GLU A 84 17.11 -5.15 7.59
CA GLU A 84 17.05 -3.87 8.30
C GLU A 84 16.59 -2.73 7.40
N GLU A 85 17.05 -2.70 6.14
CA GLU A 85 16.60 -1.69 5.17
C GLU A 85 15.15 -1.93 4.77
N GLY A 86 14.73 -3.18 4.57
CA GLY A 86 13.33 -3.51 4.29
C GLY A 86 12.37 -3.13 5.41
N ILE A 87 12.80 -3.20 6.67
CA ILE A 87 12.02 -2.70 7.81
C ILE A 87 11.92 -1.17 7.75
N LYS A 88 13.05 -0.48 7.53
CA LYS A 88 13.10 0.99 7.43
C LYS A 88 12.24 1.52 6.28
N ASP A 89 12.33 0.92 5.10
CA ASP A 89 11.49 1.23 3.95
C ASP A 89 10.02 0.95 4.22
N GLY A 90 9.71 -0.20 4.84
CA GLY A 90 8.37 -0.56 5.26
C GLY A 90 7.71 0.52 6.13
N VAL A 91 8.43 1.02 7.14
CA VAL A 91 8.00 2.10 8.02
C VAL A 91 7.86 3.42 7.26
N PHE A 92 8.87 3.79 6.47
CA PHE A 92 8.85 5.01 5.67
C PHE A 92 7.63 5.06 4.75
N TYR A 93 7.36 3.99 4.02
CA TYR A 93 6.21 3.92 3.12
C TYR A 93 4.90 3.93 3.88
N PHE A 94 4.77 3.18 4.99
CA PHE A 94 3.54 3.16 5.77
C PHE A 94 3.17 4.55 6.28
N ASN A 95 4.13 5.26 6.86
CA ASN A 95 3.94 6.59 7.44
C ASN A 95 3.67 7.67 6.37
N ASN A 96 3.93 7.37 5.10
CA ASN A 96 3.59 8.21 3.96
C ASN A 96 2.35 7.72 3.19
N GLU A 97 1.52 6.85 3.77
CA GLU A 97 0.33 6.26 3.14
C GLU A 97 0.62 5.43 1.86
N ARG A 98 1.88 5.06 1.64
CA ARG A 98 2.34 4.19 0.55
C ARG A 98 2.19 2.73 0.97
N PHE A 99 0.97 2.33 1.34
CA PHE A 99 0.73 1.07 2.03
C PHE A 99 1.06 -0.16 1.19
N TRP A 100 0.87 -0.11 -0.13
CA TRP A 100 1.25 -1.24 -0.98
C TRP A 100 2.77 -1.42 -1.08
N GLU A 101 3.51 -0.33 -1.12
CA GLU A 101 4.98 -0.37 -1.16
C GLU A 101 5.55 -0.77 0.19
N SER A 102 4.92 -0.33 1.29
CA SER A 102 5.19 -0.86 2.63
C SER A 102 5.01 -2.39 2.68
N HIS A 103 3.90 -2.90 2.13
CA HIS A 103 3.66 -4.33 1.98
C HIS A 103 4.79 -5.02 1.20
N GLU A 104 5.20 -4.47 0.05
CA GLU A 104 6.25 -5.08 -0.79
C GLU A 104 7.62 -5.11 -0.09
N SER A 105 8.03 -4.03 0.58
CA SER A 105 9.27 -3.99 1.37
C SER A 105 9.26 -5.00 2.52
N LEU A 106 8.15 -5.08 3.26
CA LEU A 106 8.00 -6.01 4.38
C LEU A 106 7.85 -7.46 3.91
N GLU A 107 7.33 -7.73 2.70
CA GLU A 107 7.34 -9.06 2.11
C GLU A 107 8.77 -9.57 1.88
N GLY A 108 9.68 -8.69 1.43
CA GLY A 108 11.11 -8.99 1.31
C GLY A 108 11.74 -9.41 2.64
N VAL A 109 11.39 -8.71 3.73
CA VAL A 109 11.77 -9.07 5.11
C VAL A 109 11.18 -10.42 5.51
N TRP A 110 9.88 -10.62 5.29
CA TRP A 110 9.14 -11.82 5.66
C TRP A 110 9.69 -13.10 5.02
N LYS A 111 10.14 -13.03 3.77
CA LYS A 111 10.79 -14.15 3.06
C LYS A 111 12.04 -14.66 3.79
N LYS A 112 12.76 -13.78 4.49
CA LYS A 112 13.95 -14.10 5.30
C LYS A 112 13.65 -14.53 6.74
N CYS A 113 12.39 -14.43 7.18
CA CYS A 113 11.97 -14.74 8.55
C CYS A 113 11.46 -16.18 8.69
N TYR A 114 11.58 -16.71 9.92
CA TYR A 114 11.13 -18.06 10.30
C TYR A 114 10.37 -18.05 11.63
N GLY A 115 9.57 -19.08 11.89
CA GLY A 115 8.88 -19.26 13.17
C GLY A 115 8.05 -18.03 13.58
N LYS A 116 8.16 -17.65 14.86
CA LYS A 116 7.39 -16.54 15.46
C LYS A 116 7.66 -15.19 14.83
N GLU A 117 8.89 -14.95 14.38
CA GLU A 117 9.21 -13.72 13.66
C GLU A 117 8.45 -13.63 12.33
N LYS A 118 8.32 -14.76 11.61
CA LYS A 118 7.57 -14.80 10.36
C LYS A 118 6.09 -14.47 10.57
N GLU A 119 5.51 -14.89 11.69
CA GLU A 119 4.13 -14.54 12.07
C GLU A 119 4.01 -13.05 12.42
N LEU A 120 4.94 -12.51 13.22
CA LEU A 120 5.00 -11.10 13.57
C LEU A 120 5.03 -10.22 12.32
N VAL A 121 5.98 -10.44 11.41
CA VAL A 121 6.12 -9.64 10.18
C VAL A 121 4.88 -9.81 9.30
N GLN A 122 4.28 -11.00 9.24
CA GLN A 122 3.02 -11.21 8.54
C GLN A 122 1.87 -10.35 9.12
N GLY A 123 1.83 -10.16 10.44
CA GLY A 123 0.88 -9.26 11.10
C GLY A 123 1.06 -7.80 10.65
N ILE A 124 2.30 -7.32 10.53
CA ILE A 124 2.61 -5.96 10.05
C ILE A 124 2.27 -5.82 8.55
N ILE A 125 2.51 -6.85 7.74
CA ILE A 125 2.09 -6.85 6.33
C ILE A 125 0.56 -6.75 6.22
N LEU A 126 -0.19 -7.49 7.05
CA LEU A 126 -1.66 -7.42 7.06
C LEU A 126 -2.18 -6.04 7.50
N LEU A 127 -1.46 -5.34 8.37
CA LEU A 127 -1.74 -3.95 8.71
C LEU A 127 -1.65 -3.05 7.46
N ALA A 128 -0.57 -3.14 6.69
CA ALA A 128 -0.41 -2.39 5.44
C ALA A 128 -1.52 -2.73 4.42
N VAL A 129 -1.84 -4.02 4.27
CA VAL A 129 -2.93 -4.47 3.40
C VAL A 129 -4.28 -3.87 3.83
N ALA A 130 -4.57 -3.81 5.13
CA ALA A 130 -5.82 -3.24 5.63
C ALA A 130 -6.01 -1.79 5.20
N PHE A 131 -4.97 -0.96 5.30
CA PHE A 131 -5.03 0.44 4.89
C PHE A 131 -5.03 0.62 3.37
N ALA A 132 -4.37 -0.28 2.62
CA ALA A 132 -4.50 -0.33 1.16
C ALA A 132 -5.95 -0.65 0.71
N HIS A 133 -6.71 -1.41 1.50
CA HIS A 133 -8.16 -1.58 1.31
C HIS A 133 -8.94 -0.30 1.65
N GLY A 134 -8.57 0.39 2.74
CA GLY A 134 -9.14 1.69 3.10
C GLY A 134 -9.04 2.72 1.97
N GLN A 135 -7.88 2.79 1.29
CA GLN A 135 -7.66 3.67 0.13
C GLN A 135 -8.55 3.37 -1.08
N LYS A 136 -9.27 2.25 -1.09
CA LYS A 136 -10.23 1.84 -2.13
C LYS A 136 -11.68 1.93 -1.69
N ASN A 137 -11.97 2.55 -0.55
CA ASN A 137 -13.29 2.58 0.09
C ASN A 137 -13.78 1.19 0.56
N GLU A 138 -12.86 0.30 0.90
CA GLU A 138 -13.17 -1.07 1.34
C GLU A 138 -12.93 -1.23 2.85
N ASN A 139 -13.39 -0.27 3.65
CA ASN A 139 -13.10 -0.20 5.09
C ASN A 139 -13.51 -1.47 5.85
N SER A 140 -14.63 -2.10 5.48
CA SER A 140 -15.08 -3.36 6.10
C SER A 140 -14.07 -4.49 5.88
N ILE A 141 -13.49 -4.58 4.68
CA ILE A 141 -12.44 -5.55 4.36
C ILE A 141 -11.17 -5.20 5.14
N GLY A 142 -10.79 -3.91 5.17
CA GLY A 142 -9.64 -3.43 5.94
C GLY A 142 -9.72 -3.80 7.42
N ILE A 143 -10.85 -3.53 8.07
CA ILE A 143 -11.09 -3.89 9.48
C ILE A 143 -11.01 -5.41 9.69
N GLY A 144 -11.52 -6.21 8.74
CA GLY A 144 -11.37 -7.66 8.77
C GLY A 144 -9.90 -8.10 8.71
N MET A 145 -9.08 -7.45 7.88
CA MET A 145 -7.63 -7.71 7.81
C MET A 145 -6.92 -7.31 9.09
N LEU A 146 -7.33 -6.24 9.77
CA LEU A 146 -6.78 -5.86 11.07
C LEU A 146 -7.04 -6.91 12.15
N GLY A 147 -8.18 -7.61 12.11
CA GLY A 147 -8.42 -8.75 13.02
C GLY A 147 -7.40 -9.86 12.83
N ARG A 148 -7.13 -10.22 11.58
CA ARG A 148 -6.11 -11.22 11.22
C ARG A 148 -4.71 -10.74 11.56
N ALA A 149 -4.43 -9.44 11.41
CA ALA A 149 -3.18 -8.83 11.83
C ALA A 149 -2.97 -9.00 13.34
N LEU A 150 -3.99 -8.71 14.15
CA LEU A 150 -3.92 -8.86 15.61
C LEU A 150 -3.68 -10.31 16.04
N GLU A 151 -4.34 -11.28 15.41
CA GLU A 151 -4.10 -12.72 15.62
C GLU A 151 -2.65 -13.10 15.34
N LYS A 152 -2.06 -12.56 14.27
CA LYS A 152 -0.66 -12.83 13.87
C LYS A 152 0.36 -12.14 14.76
N LEU A 153 0.08 -10.92 15.21
CA LEU A 153 0.93 -10.22 16.17
C LEU A 153 0.93 -10.93 17.53
N GLY A 154 -0.21 -11.48 17.96
CA GLY A 154 -0.33 -12.33 19.14
C GLY A 154 0.45 -11.78 20.35
N ASP A 155 1.25 -12.66 20.96
CA ASP A 155 2.15 -12.38 22.10
C ASP A 155 3.60 -12.04 21.68
N SER A 156 3.82 -11.71 20.40
CA SER A 156 5.15 -11.35 19.92
C SER A 156 5.76 -10.13 20.66
N PRO A 157 7.08 -9.93 20.63
CA PRO A 157 7.73 -8.83 21.35
C PRO A 157 7.10 -7.46 21.05
N ALA A 158 7.14 -6.57 22.04
CA ALA A 158 6.59 -5.21 21.94
C ALA A 158 7.26 -4.35 20.85
N VAL A 159 8.47 -4.70 20.43
CA VAL A 159 9.26 -3.96 19.44
C VAL A 159 9.85 -4.92 18.41
N TYR A 160 9.83 -4.52 17.14
CA TYR A 160 10.47 -5.23 16.04
C TYR A 160 11.28 -4.26 15.17
N GLY A 161 12.62 -4.30 15.28
CA GLY A 161 13.46 -3.28 14.67
C GLY A 161 13.13 -1.89 15.24
N THR A 162 12.65 -0.98 14.39
CA THR A 162 12.17 0.35 14.81
C THR A 162 10.65 0.43 15.01
N ILE A 163 9.93 -0.68 14.83
CA ILE A 163 8.46 -0.71 14.87
C ILE A 163 7.96 -0.97 16.29
N ASP A 164 7.07 -0.11 16.77
CA ASP A 164 6.34 -0.31 18.03
C ASP A 164 5.11 -1.20 17.81
N VAL A 165 5.29 -2.50 18.07
CA VAL A 165 4.27 -3.52 17.86
C VAL A 165 3.13 -3.41 18.87
N ASP A 166 3.41 -3.00 20.11
CA ASP A 166 2.36 -2.80 21.11
C ASP A 166 1.45 -1.62 20.75
N ARG A 167 2.03 -0.52 20.23
CA ARG A 167 1.24 0.58 19.69
C ARG A 167 0.35 0.12 18.53
N ILE A 168 0.87 -0.71 17.63
CA ILE A 168 0.08 -1.29 16.54
C ILE A 168 -1.10 -2.11 17.11
N ARG A 169 -0.85 -3.01 18.07
CA ARG A 169 -1.92 -3.80 18.71
C ARG A 169 -3.01 -2.90 19.29
N ASN A 170 -2.61 -1.90 20.07
CA ASN A 170 -3.53 -0.97 20.71
C ASN A 170 -4.37 -0.20 19.67
N LYS A 171 -3.74 0.27 18.60
CA LYS A 171 -4.44 0.97 17.50
C LYS A 171 -5.39 0.07 16.74
N ILE A 172 -5.01 -1.17 16.48
CA ILE A 172 -5.91 -2.16 15.87
C ILE A 172 -7.13 -2.39 16.76
N THR A 173 -6.95 -2.60 18.06
CA THR A 173 -8.06 -2.81 19.01
C THR A 173 -8.99 -1.60 19.08
N GLU A 174 -8.44 -0.38 19.07
CA GLU A 174 -9.23 0.86 18.99
C GLU A 174 -10.09 0.88 17.72
N ILE A 175 -9.48 0.66 16.55
CA ILE A 175 -10.19 0.63 15.25
C ILE A 175 -11.26 -0.47 15.22
N GLN A 176 -10.97 -1.64 15.78
CA GLN A 176 -11.96 -2.72 15.86
C GLN A 176 -13.16 -2.35 16.73
N THR A 177 -12.96 -1.50 17.74
CA THR A 177 -14.02 -1.03 18.63
C THR A 177 -14.85 0.08 17.97
N THR A 178 -14.18 1.07 17.39
CA THR A 178 -14.84 2.23 16.76
C THR A 178 -15.45 1.91 15.40
N LYS A 179 -14.96 0.84 14.74
CA LYS A 179 -15.24 0.52 13.33
C LYS A 179 -14.84 1.63 12.36
N ASP A 180 -13.88 2.47 12.78
CA ASP A 180 -13.38 3.58 11.98
C ASP A 180 -11.90 3.35 11.64
N LEU A 181 -11.61 3.21 10.35
CA LEU A 181 -10.28 2.86 9.83
C LEU A 181 -9.41 4.12 9.71
N VAL A 182 -8.99 4.65 10.85
CA VAL A 182 -8.16 5.86 10.93
C VAL A 182 -6.68 5.50 10.78
N VAL A 183 -5.99 6.17 9.84
CA VAL A 183 -4.55 6.00 9.62
C VAL A 183 -3.76 6.53 10.82
N PHE A 184 -2.66 5.86 11.14
CA PHE A 184 -1.68 6.26 12.15
C PHE A 184 -0.27 5.94 11.66
N GLU A 185 0.76 6.43 12.35
CA GLU A 185 2.16 6.11 12.05
C GLU A 185 2.64 4.92 12.89
N ILE A 186 3.52 4.09 12.30
CA ILE A 186 4.17 2.93 12.94
C ILE A 186 5.65 3.14 13.17
#